data_AF-A0A212CYS9-F1
#
_entry.id   AF-A0A212CYS9-F1
#
_cell.length_a   1.000
_cell.length_b   1.000
_cell.length_c   1.000
_cell.angle_alpha   90.00
_cell.angle_beta   90.00
_cell.angle_gamma   90.00
#
_symmetry.space_group_name_H-M   'P 1'
#
loop_
_entity.id
_entity.type
_entity.pdbx_description
1 polymer ?
#
loop_
_entity_poly.entity_id
_entity_poly.type
_entity_poly.pdbx_seq_one_letter_code
_entity_poly.pdbx_strand_id
1 'polypeptide(L)'
;MQLAEQYGPVFTVHLGHQKTVVLTGYEAVKKALVGAGQELAGRPPIAIFQLINGGGGLVQQELDRVLGPAQLPRPEDLRALPYTNAVLHEVQRFITLLPHAPRCTVADTQLGPYLLPKGTPVLALLNSVLLDETQWETPRQFNPGHFLDADGRFVKRPAFLPFSAGRRVCVGESLARSELFLLFAGLLQRYRLLPPPGLSAAALDTTPAPAFTARPSAQLFNLYPRLGALLQLHRPVLRKIEEVRAILRALLEARRRRTLPRGSERSYLDALIQQGQGKDPEGLFTEANVVACVLDMVMAGTETTAATLQWAALLMGKHPRVQKSSFRRGLAAATADQPLQGTPTLSPTCGSTPIAPWPIHLP
;
A
#
# COMPACT_ATOMS: atom_id res chain seq x y z
N MET A 1 -45.50 19.42 -21.42
CA MET A 1 -46.36 18.23 -21.72
C MET A 1 -46.63 18.05 -23.21
N GLN A 2 -46.55 19.08 -24.06
CA GLN A 2 -46.81 18.99 -25.51
C GLN A 2 -46.05 17.88 -26.27
N LEU A 3 -44.78 17.61 -25.96
CA LEU A 3 -44.02 16.52 -26.61
C LEU A 3 -44.49 15.12 -26.20
N ALA A 4 -44.97 14.96 -24.96
CA ALA A 4 -45.49 13.67 -24.49
C ALA A 4 -46.85 13.34 -25.13
N GLU A 5 -47.63 14.35 -25.48
CA GLU A 5 -48.90 14.20 -26.21
C GLU A 5 -48.66 13.72 -27.65
N GLN A 6 -47.57 14.15 -28.28
CA GLN A 6 -47.25 13.81 -29.67
C GLN A 6 -46.46 12.49 -29.81
N TYR A 7 -45.55 12.19 -28.87
CA TYR A 7 -44.60 11.08 -28.99
C TYR A 7 -44.79 9.98 -27.94
N GLY A 8 -45.78 10.13 -27.05
CA GLY A 8 -46.08 9.16 -26.00
C GLY A 8 -45.23 9.32 -24.73
N PRO A 9 -45.39 8.41 -23.75
CA PRO A 9 -44.77 8.54 -22.42
C PRO A 9 -43.26 8.28 -22.40
N VAL A 10 -42.69 7.68 -23.45
CA VAL A 10 -41.27 7.38 -23.60
C VAL A 10 -40.81 7.83 -24.98
N PHE A 11 -39.97 8.85 -25.04
CA PHE A 11 -39.47 9.39 -26.30
C PHE A 11 -38.00 9.78 -26.18
N THR A 12 -37.32 9.89 -27.32
CA THR A 12 -35.90 10.27 -27.35
C THR A 12 -35.74 11.70 -27.78
N VAL A 13 -34.90 12.45 -27.08
CA VAL A 13 -34.42 13.77 -27.48
C VAL A 13 -32.89 13.75 -27.61
N HIS A 14 -32.34 14.60 -28.45
CA HIS A 14 -30.90 14.82 -28.52
C HIS A 14 -30.53 16.06 -27.71
N LEU A 15 -29.76 15.87 -26.65
CA LEU A 15 -29.17 16.95 -25.86
C LEU A 15 -27.72 17.13 -26.31
N GLY A 16 -27.52 17.99 -27.31
CA GLY A 16 -26.26 18.08 -28.04
C GLY A 16 -25.98 16.77 -28.78
N HIS A 17 -24.78 16.18 -28.58
CA HIS A 17 -24.41 14.89 -29.18
C HIS A 17 -24.96 13.67 -28.41
N GLN A 18 -25.60 13.88 -27.26
CA GLN A 18 -26.11 12.78 -26.43
C GLN A 18 -27.56 12.47 -26.78
N LYS A 19 -27.82 11.22 -27.14
CA LYS A 19 -29.17 10.67 -27.28
C LYS A 19 -29.72 10.35 -25.89
N THR A 20 -30.82 10.99 -25.50
CA THR A 20 -31.40 10.89 -24.17
C THR A 20 -32.86 10.43 -24.25
N VAL A 21 -33.21 9.39 -23.48
CA VAL A 21 -34.60 8.95 -23.35
C VAL A 21 -35.27 9.75 -22.24
N VAL A 22 -36.40 10.37 -22.56
CA VAL A 22 -37.25 11.12 -21.65
C VAL A 22 -38.46 10.25 -21.29
N LEU A 23 -38.69 10.12 -19.98
CA LEU A 23 -39.83 9.41 -19.42
C LEU A 23 -40.80 10.43 -18.84
N THR A 24 -42.07 10.33 -19.21
CA THR A 24 -43.12 11.22 -18.75
C THR A 24 -44.34 10.42 -18.29
N GLY A 25 -44.99 10.89 -17.23
CA GLY A 25 -46.10 10.18 -16.60
C GLY A 25 -45.66 9.17 -15.52
N TYR A 26 -46.55 8.95 -14.55
CA TYR A 26 -46.27 8.19 -13.33
C TYR A 26 -45.83 6.75 -13.60
N GLU A 27 -46.54 6.01 -14.47
CA GLU A 27 -46.25 4.60 -14.74
C GLU A 27 -44.87 4.39 -15.38
N ALA A 28 -44.51 5.20 -16.38
CA ALA A 28 -43.21 5.10 -17.06
C ALA A 28 -42.05 5.42 -16.10
N VAL A 29 -42.20 6.47 -15.28
CA VAL A 29 -41.19 6.87 -14.29
C VAL A 29 -41.06 5.84 -13.17
N LYS A 30 -42.18 5.36 -12.61
CA LYS A 30 -42.19 4.34 -11.55
C LYS A 30 -41.58 3.02 -12.03
N LYS A 31 -41.94 2.56 -13.23
CA LYS A 31 -41.36 1.34 -13.81
C LYS A 31 -39.85 1.48 -14.00
N ALA A 32 -39.36 2.64 -14.44
CA ALA A 32 -37.94 2.88 -14.63
C ALA A 32 -37.15 3.00 -13.31
N LEU A 33 -37.68 3.72 -12.31
CA LEU A 33 -36.94 4.03 -11.08
C LEU A 33 -37.11 2.97 -9.98
N VAL A 34 -38.24 2.26 -9.95
CA VAL A 34 -38.54 1.25 -8.92
C VAL A 34 -38.51 -0.16 -9.50
N GLY A 35 -39.05 -0.36 -10.71
CA GLY A 35 -39.16 -1.69 -11.34
C GLY A 35 -37.84 -2.18 -11.97
N ALA A 36 -37.17 -1.33 -12.74
CA ALA A 36 -35.90 -1.61 -13.42
C ALA A 36 -34.66 -1.12 -12.63
N GLY A 37 -34.81 -0.94 -11.32
CA GLY A 37 -33.96 -0.09 -10.50
C GLY A 37 -32.44 -0.36 -10.56
N GLN A 38 -32.01 -1.61 -10.77
CA GLN A 38 -30.57 -1.91 -10.94
C GLN A 38 -30.04 -1.59 -12.34
N GLU A 39 -30.85 -1.79 -13.39
CA GLU A 39 -30.46 -1.60 -14.80
C GLU A 39 -30.40 -0.10 -15.17
N LEU A 40 -31.21 0.73 -14.50
CA LEU A 40 -31.27 2.18 -14.70
C LEU A 40 -30.69 2.99 -13.52
N ALA A 41 -29.93 2.35 -12.62
CA ALA A 41 -29.27 3.03 -11.49
C ALA A 41 -28.17 4.03 -11.91
N GLY A 42 -27.68 3.92 -13.16
CA GLY A 42 -26.60 4.74 -13.68
C GLY A 42 -27.00 6.22 -13.84
N ARG A 43 -26.01 7.13 -13.70
CA ARG A 43 -26.18 8.55 -14.04
C ARG A 43 -25.46 8.88 -15.34
N PRO A 44 -26.05 9.70 -16.22
CA PRO A 44 -25.37 10.16 -17.43
C PRO A 44 -24.14 11.02 -17.08
N PRO A 45 -23.13 11.07 -17.95
CA PRO A 45 -21.96 11.92 -17.76
C PRO A 45 -22.36 13.39 -17.92
N ILE A 46 -22.55 14.08 -16.80
CA ILE A 46 -22.85 15.51 -16.74
C ILE A 46 -21.53 16.27 -16.52
N ALA A 47 -21.05 16.97 -17.55
CA ALA A 47 -19.73 17.62 -17.56
C ALA A 47 -19.53 18.61 -16.39
N ILE A 48 -20.55 19.38 -16.04
CA ILE A 48 -20.47 20.33 -14.91
C ILE A 48 -20.28 19.62 -13.57
N PHE A 49 -20.89 18.45 -13.35
CA PHE A 49 -20.64 17.65 -12.15
C PHE A 49 -19.28 16.98 -12.15
N GLN A 50 -18.66 16.75 -13.32
CA GLN A 50 -17.27 16.27 -13.38
C GLN A 50 -16.27 17.37 -13.07
N LEU A 51 -16.56 18.62 -13.44
CA LEU A 51 -15.76 19.80 -13.09
C LEU A 51 -15.94 20.21 -11.63
N ILE A 52 -17.15 20.11 -11.09
CA ILE A 52 -17.46 20.47 -9.69
C ILE A 52 -17.00 19.37 -8.70
N ASN A 53 -17.20 18.09 -9.03
CA ASN A 53 -16.92 16.99 -8.10
C ASN A 53 -15.66 16.19 -8.47
N GLY A 54 -14.88 16.62 -9.47
CA GLY A 54 -13.67 15.94 -9.92
C GLY A 54 -13.91 14.44 -10.11
N GLY A 55 -14.86 14.01 -10.96
CA GLY A 55 -15.46 12.66 -10.98
C GLY A 55 -14.59 11.43 -11.27
N GLY A 56 -13.55 11.20 -10.48
CA GLY A 56 -12.66 10.05 -10.44
C GLY A 56 -12.21 9.82 -9.00
N GLY A 57 -11.37 8.83 -8.78
CA GLY A 57 -10.89 8.46 -7.47
C GLY A 57 -9.70 9.31 -7.16
N LEU A 58 -9.77 9.84 -5.95
CA LEU A 58 -9.02 10.99 -5.53
C LEU A 58 -7.49 10.74 -5.59
N VAL A 59 -7.01 9.51 -5.39
CA VAL A 59 -5.58 9.18 -5.54
C VAL A 59 -5.12 9.24 -7.00
N GLN A 60 -5.74 8.47 -7.91
CA GLN A 60 -5.28 8.42 -9.30
C GLN A 60 -5.41 9.78 -9.99
N GLN A 61 -6.46 10.55 -9.66
CA GLN A 61 -6.62 11.91 -10.17
C GLN A 61 -5.58 12.88 -9.63
N GLU A 62 -5.24 12.79 -8.36
CA GLU A 62 -4.19 13.62 -7.79
C GLU A 62 -2.84 13.30 -8.43
N LEU A 63 -2.52 12.01 -8.62
CA LEU A 63 -1.33 11.56 -9.34
C LEU A 63 -1.32 12.05 -10.80
N ASP A 64 -2.41 11.89 -11.54
CA ASP A 64 -2.53 12.34 -12.93
C ASP A 64 -2.38 13.87 -13.05
N ARG A 65 -2.95 14.63 -12.09
CA ARG A 65 -2.89 16.10 -12.09
C ARG A 65 -1.49 16.62 -11.75
N VAL A 66 -0.81 16.00 -10.79
CA VAL A 66 0.44 16.52 -10.22
C VAL A 66 1.67 15.96 -10.94
N LEU A 67 1.66 14.67 -11.31
CA LEU A 67 2.80 13.99 -11.93
C LEU A 67 2.54 13.65 -13.41
N GLY A 68 1.28 13.50 -13.81
CA GLY A 68 0.93 13.01 -15.13
C GLY A 68 1.30 11.54 -15.34
N PRO A 69 1.03 10.98 -16.54
CA PRO A 69 1.22 9.55 -16.81
C PRO A 69 2.68 9.16 -17.12
N ALA A 70 3.54 10.13 -17.47
CA ALA A 70 4.89 9.86 -17.96
C ALA A 70 5.96 9.87 -16.86
N GLN A 71 5.75 10.62 -15.78
CA GLN A 71 6.71 10.75 -14.69
C GLN A 71 6.46 9.69 -13.62
N LEU A 72 7.48 8.88 -13.31
CA LEU A 72 7.41 7.96 -12.17
C LEU A 72 7.44 8.74 -10.84
N PRO A 73 6.68 8.31 -9.82
CA PRO A 73 6.71 8.93 -8.50
C PRO A 73 8.12 8.87 -7.89
N ARG A 74 8.54 9.96 -7.25
CA ARG A 74 9.78 10.06 -6.48
C ARG A 74 9.45 10.49 -5.04
N PRO A 75 10.26 10.13 -4.03
CA PRO A 75 9.92 10.41 -2.62
C PRO A 75 9.58 11.87 -2.33
N GLU A 76 10.17 12.83 -3.06
CA GLU A 76 9.95 14.26 -2.91
C GLU A 76 8.54 14.70 -3.34
N ASP A 77 7.95 13.97 -4.28
CA ASP A 77 6.65 14.29 -4.88
C ASP A 77 5.50 14.12 -3.86
N LEU A 78 5.68 13.31 -2.81
CA LEU A 78 4.67 13.07 -1.77
C LEU A 78 4.19 14.36 -1.09
N ARG A 79 5.03 15.41 -1.03
CA ARG A 79 4.66 16.72 -0.46
C ARG A 79 3.59 17.44 -1.27
N ALA A 80 3.51 17.17 -2.57
CA ALA A 80 2.54 17.76 -3.49
C ALA A 80 1.28 16.89 -3.67
N LEU A 81 1.19 15.76 -2.94
CA LEU A 81 0.12 14.78 -3.05
C LEU A 81 -0.61 14.60 -1.71
N PRO A 82 -1.27 15.65 -1.18
CA PRO A 82 -1.88 15.64 0.15
C PRO A 82 -2.90 14.51 0.35
N TYR A 83 -3.71 14.19 -0.65
CA TYR A 83 -4.72 13.14 -0.55
C TYR A 83 -4.09 11.74 -0.56
N THR A 84 -3.12 11.49 -1.45
CA THR A 84 -2.36 10.24 -1.49
C THR A 84 -1.62 10.03 -0.17
N ASN A 85 -1.04 11.09 0.39
CA ASN A 85 -0.39 11.05 1.68
C ASN A 85 -1.37 10.72 2.81
N ALA A 86 -2.56 11.33 2.80
CA ALA A 86 -3.64 11.04 3.75
C ALA A 86 -4.12 9.59 3.66
N VAL A 87 -4.24 9.03 2.45
CA VAL A 87 -4.59 7.62 2.23
C VAL A 87 -3.53 6.69 2.82
N LEU A 88 -2.24 6.93 2.57
CA LEU A 88 -1.16 6.12 3.14
C LEU A 88 -1.12 6.18 4.67
N HIS A 89 -1.40 7.34 5.25
CA HIS A 89 -1.49 7.51 6.70
C HIS A 89 -2.71 6.78 7.27
N GLU A 90 -3.86 6.89 6.62
CA GLU A 90 -5.08 6.21 7.04
C GLU A 90 -4.96 4.70 6.91
N VAL A 91 -4.27 4.17 5.89
CA VAL A 91 -3.99 2.72 5.79
C VAL A 91 -3.24 2.27 7.06
N GLN A 92 -2.15 2.93 7.41
CA GLN A 92 -1.34 2.56 8.59
C GLN A 92 -2.12 2.71 9.90
N ARG A 93 -2.93 3.76 10.04
CA ARG A 93 -3.77 3.98 11.22
C ARG A 93 -4.83 2.89 11.36
N PHE A 94 -5.55 2.62 10.27
CA PHE A 94 -6.70 1.71 10.26
C PHE A 94 -6.30 0.26 10.54
N ILE A 95 -5.20 -0.22 9.94
CA ILE A 95 -4.79 -1.63 10.09
C ILE A 95 -4.11 -1.90 11.43
N THR A 96 -3.59 -0.88 12.11
CA THR A 96 -2.89 -1.00 13.40
C THR A 96 -1.86 -2.13 13.44
N LEU A 97 -1.05 -2.26 12.38
CA LEU A 97 -0.25 -3.47 12.10
C LEU A 97 0.63 -3.92 13.27
N LEU A 98 1.20 -2.95 14.01
CA LEU A 98 1.89 -3.18 15.27
C LEU A 98 1.05 -2.57 16.40
N PRO A 99 0.22 -3.37 17.11
CA PRO A 99 -0.73 -2.85 18.09
C PRO A 99 -0.06 -2.39 19.38
N HIS A 100 1.20 -2.78 19.63
CA HIS A 100 1.91 -2.45 20.87
C HIS A 100 3.42 -2.30 20.68
N ALA A 101 4.05 -1.51 21.55
CA ALA A 101 5.49 -1.32 21.62
C ALA A 101 6.02 -1.71 23.01
N PRO A 102 6.70 -2.87 23.17
CA PRO A 102 7.30 -3.25 24.45
C PRO A 102 8.51 -2.36 24.79
N ARG A 103 8.65 -2.02 26.07
CA ARG A 103 9.68 -1.17 26.68
C ARG A 103 10.07 -1.73 28.05
N CYS A 104 11.11 -1.17 28.64
CA CYS A 104 11.55 -1.48 29.99
C CYS A 104 12.08 -0.22 30.67
N THR A 105 11.78 -0.02 31.95
CA THR A 105 12.32 1.10 32.73
C THR A 105 13.82 0.90 32.97
N VAL A 106 14.62 1.94 32.74
CA VAL A 106 16.09 1.90 32.93
C VAL A 106 16.53 2.40 34.30
N ALA A 107 15.61 3.01 35.04
CA ALA A 107 15.73 3.49 36.41
C ALA A 107 14.32 3.53 37.04
N ASP A 108 14.24 3.70 38.35
CA ASP A 108 12.97 3.96 39.03
C ASP A 108 12.34 5.22 38.43
N THR A 109 11.11 5.11 37.94
CA THR A 109 10.47 6.11 37.08
C THR A 109 9.07 6.43 37.60
N GLN A 110 8.80 7.69 37.89
CA GLN A 110 7.44 8.16 38.20
C GLN A 110 6.67 8.39 36.88
N LEU A 111 5.55 7.69 36.70
CA LEU A 111 4.63 7.87 35.58
C LEU A 111 3.26 8.29 36.11
N GLY A 112 2.99 9.59 36.09
CA GLY A 112 1.78 10.14 36.71
C GLY A 112 1.74 9.81 38.21
N PRO A 113 0.68 9.18 38.73
CA PRO A 113 0.62 8.76 40.14
C PRO A 113 1.38 7.46 40.43
N TYR A 114 1.90 6.76 39.43
CA TYR A 114 2.51 5.43 39.60
C TYR A 114 4.05 5.50 39.66
N LEU A 115 4.65 4.82 40.63
CA LEU A 115 6.09 4.56 40.66
C LEU A 115 6.39 3.22 39.99
N LEU A 116 7.21 3.24 38.94
CA LEU A 116 7.65 2.05 38.21
C LEU A 116 9.12 1.76 38.56
N PRO A 117 9.42 0.67 39.30
CA PRO A 117 10.80 0.30 39.61
C PRO A 117 11.64 0.06 38.35
N LYS A 118 12.97 0.22 38.43
CA LYS A 118 13.92 -0.15 37.37
C LYS A 118 13.74 -1.61 36.95
N GLY A 119 13.80 -1.87 35.64
CA GLY A 119 13.67 -3.22 35.07
C GLY A 119 12.22 -3.67 34.86
N THR A 120 11.24 -2.79 35.08
CA THR A 120 9.82 -3.09 34.87
C THR A 120 9.49 -3.10 33.38
N PRO A 121 9.00 -4.22 32.82
CA PRO A 121 8.48 -4.25 31.45
C PRO A 121 7.24 -3.37 31.30
N VAL A 122 7.18 -2.58 30.24
CA VAL A 122 6.06 -1.68 29.93
C VAL A 122 5.57 -1.99 28.52
N LEU A 123 4.28 -2.24 28.36
CA LEU A 123 3.66 -2.48 27.06
C LEU A 123 2.82 -1.26 26.66
N ALA A 124 3.34 -0.42 25.75
CA ALA A 124 2.59 0.71 25.22
C ALA A 124 1.62 0.22 24.13
N LEU A 125 0.31 0.27 24.39
CA LEU A 125 -0.73 -0.15 23.46
C LEU A 125 -0.99 0.95 22.41
N LEU A 126 -0.30 0.89 21.27
CA LEU A 126 -0.43 1.86 20.18
C LEU A 126 -1.83 1.85 19.57
N ASN A 127 -2.48 0.69 19.49
CA ASN A 127 -3.84 0.56 19.01
C ASN A 127 -4.84 1.40 19.82
N SER A 128 -4.64 1.55 21.14
CA SER A 128 -5.50 2.37 21.99
C SER A 128 -5.46 3.85 21.61
N VAL A 129 -4.35 4.32 21.04
CA VAL A 129 -4.19 5.71 20.56
C VAL A 129 -4.66 5.85 19.10
N LEU A 130 -4.38 4.87 18.26
CA LEU A 130 -4.75 4.87 16.84
C LEU A 130 -6.26 4.68 16.59
N LEU A 131 -6.98 4.19 17.61
CA LEU A 131 -8.44 3.98 17.61
C LEU A 131 -9.18 4.83 18.66
N ASP A 132 -8.49 5.77 19.30
CA ASP A 132 -9.08 6.65 20.32
C ASP A 132 -10.15 7.57 19.71
N GLU A 133 -11.40 7.42 20.16
CA GLU A 133 -12.55 8.20 19.69
C GLU A 133 -12.44 9.70 20.03
N THR A 134 -11.58 10.08 20.99
CA THR A 134 -11.28 11.49 21.30
C THR A 134 -10.30 12.10 20.30
N GLN A 135 -9.52 11.26 19.61
CA GLN A 135 -8.48 11.69 18.66
C GLN A 135 -8.93 11.56 17.19
N TRP A 136 -9.83 10.63 16.91
CA TRP A 136 -10.29 10.27 15.57
C TRP A 136 -11.82 10.27 15.53
N GLU A 137 -12.41 10.95 14.55
CA GLU A 137 -13.87 11.07 14.41
C GLU A 137 -14.54 9.72 14.07
N THR A 138 -13.90 8.94 13.19
CA THR A 138 -14.42 7.64 12.73
C THR A 138 -13.35 6.54 12.84
N PRO A 139 -12.84 6.20 14.04
CA PRO A 139 -11.63 5.40 14.21
C PRO A 139 -11.74 3.99 13.60
N ARG A 140 -12.96 3.42 13.57
CA ARG A 140 -13.25 2.08 13.03
C ARG A 140 -13.61 2.08 11.55
N GLN A 141 -13.60 3.24 10.89
CA GLN A 141 -13.84 3.37 9.46
C GLN A 141 -12.54 3.77 8.77
N PHE A 142 -12.35 3.31 7.54
CA PHE A 142 -11.27 3.78 6.68
C PHE A 142 -11.66 5.15 6.10
N ASN A 143 -11.10 6.22 6.67
CA ASN A 143 -11.43 7.60 6.33
C ASN A 143 -10.14 8.44 6.17
N PRO A 144 -9.65 8.64 4.92
CA PRO A 144 -8.50 9.52 4.66
C PRO A 144 -8.70 10.97 5.14
N GLY A 145 -9.95 11.41 5.33
CA GLY A 145 -10.28 12.72 5.88
C GLY A 145 -9.69 12.99 7.27
N HIS A 146 -9.35 11.96 8.05
CA HIS A 146 -8.65 12.13 9.33
C HIS A 146 -7.30 12.87 9.23
N PHE A 147 -6.70 12.90 8.03
CA PHE A 147 -5.42 13.54 7.76
C PHE A 147 -5.54 14.73 6.81
N LEU A 148 -6.75 15.27 6.62
CA LEU A 148 -7.01 16.42 5.76
C LEU A 148 -7.67 17.54 6.57
N ASP A 149 -7.25 18.79 6.34
CA ASP A 149 -7.98 19.97 6.83
C ASP A 149 -9.16 20.33 5.90
N ALA A 150 -9.90 21.38 6.26
CA ALA A 150 -11.04 21.87 5.48
C ALA A 150 -10.66 22.34 4.06
N ASP A 151 -9.39 22.69 3.83
CA ASP A 151 -8.85 23.10 2.53
C ASP A 151 -8.27 21.92 1.73
N GLY A 152 -8.35 20.70 2.28
CA GLY A 152 -7.79 19.49 1.66
C GLY A 152 -6.26 19.39 1.74
N ARG A 153 -5.61 20.15 2.62
CA ARG A 153 -4.17 20.02 2.88
C ARG A 153 -3.91 18.88 3.86
N PHE A 154 -2.78 18.22 3.69
CA PHE A 154 -2.37 17.14 4.59
C PHE A 154 -1.99 17.67 5.98
N VAL A 155 -2.53 17.05 7.02
CA VAL A 155 -2.24 17.37 8.43
C VAL A 155 -1.78 16.11 9.16
N LYS A 156 -0.56 16.16 9.70
CA LYS A 156 -0.04 15.09 10.58
C LYS A 156 -0.67 15.23 11.97
N ARG A 157 -1.35 14.17 12.44
CA ARG A 157 -1.95 14.11 13.78
C ARG A 157 -0.91 13.63 14.81
N PRO A 158 -0.79 14.26 16.00
CA PRO A 158 0.10 13.78 17.06
C PRO A 158 -0.20 12.36 17.53
N ALA A 159 -1.49 11.96 17.54
CA ALA A 159 -1.94 10.61 17.86
C ALA A 159 -1.56 9.55 16.81
N PHE A 160 -1.00 9.96 15.67
CA PHE A 160 -0.56 9.03 14.62
C PHE A 160 0.82 8.43 14.96
N LEU A 161 0.80 7.27 15.63
CA LEU A 161 2.00 6.61 16.16
C LEU A 161 2.25 5.19 15.59
N PRO A 162 2.10 4.91 14.27
CA PRO A 162 2.34 3.57 13.73
C PRO A 162 3.81 3.13 13.82
N PHE A 163 4.74 4.07 13.96
CA PHE A 163 6.18 3.85 14.12
C PHE A 163 6.66 4.00 15.57
N SER A 164 5.74 4.00 16.55
CA SER A 164 6.01 4.38 17.94
C SER A 164 6.52 5.83 18.06
N ALA A 165 7.16 6.16 19.18
CA ALA A 165 7.70 7.50 19.46
C ALA A 165 8.95 7.46 20.35
N GLY A 166 9.61 8.62 20.46
CA GLY A 166 10.74 8.87 21.34
C GLY A 166 12.04 8.18 20.91
N ARG A 167 12.92 7.87 21.88
CA ARG A 167 14.27 7.31 21.63
C ARG A 167 14.30 5.94 20.95
N ARG A 168 13.15 5.26 20.82
CA ARG A 168 13.03 4.01 20.05
C ARG A 168 11.89 4.09 19.04
N VAL A 169 11.68 5.28 18.47
CA VAL A 169 10.93 5.40 17.22
C VAL A 169 11.58 4.51 16.16
N CYS A 170 10.76 3.96 15.26
CA CYS A 170 11.24 3.07 14.21
C CYS A 170 12.38 3.72 13.41
N VAL A 171 13.56 3.09 13.42
CA VAL A 171 14.71 3.53 12.63
C VAL A 171 14.43 3.51 11.13
N GLY A 172 13.52 2.64 10.69
CA GLY A 172 13.09 2.50 9.30
C GLY A 172 11.96 3.43 8.87
N GLU A 173 11.47 4.35 9.71
CA GLU A 173 10.29 5.18 9.39
C GLU A 173 10.43 5.90 8.04
N SER A 174 11.56 6.57 7.79
CA SER A 174 11.79 7.31 6.54
C SER A 174 11.85 6.39 5.31
N LEU A 175 12.48 5.22 5.45
CA LEU A 175 12.57 4.23 4.38
C LEU A 175 11.19 3.65 4.08
N ALA A 176 10.46 3.19 5.11
CA ALA A 176 9.13 2.63 4.98
C ALA A 176 8.16 3.62 4.32
N ARG A 177 8.15 4.89 4.75
CA ARG A 177 7.30 5.92 4.10
C ARG A 177 7.62 6.09 2.62
N SER A 178 8.89 6.04 2.25
CA SER A 178 9.34 6.17 0.86
C SER A 178 8.93 4.93 0.05
N GLU A 179 9.20 3.73 0.54
CA GLU A 179 8.81 2.47 -0.12
C GLU A 179 7.30 2.35 -0.29
N LEU A 180 6.55 2.62 0.78
CA LEU A 180 5.09 2.60 0.76
C LEU A 180 4.57 3.57 -0.30
N PHE A 181 5.07 4.80 -0.32
CA PHE A 181 4.66 5.78 -1.32
C PHE A 181 5.00 5.35 -2.74
N LEU A 182 6.26 5.01 -3.03
CA LEU A 182 6.71 4.70 -4.38
C LEU A 182 5.97 3.51 -4.98
N LEU A 183 5.79 2.44 -4.18
CA LEU A 183 5.10 1.24 -4.62
C LEU A 183 3.60 1.49 -4.77
N PHE A 184 2.97 2.16 -3.80
CA PHE A 184 1.54 2.47 -3.84
C PHE A 184 1.18 3.41 -5.01
N ALA A 185 1.89 4.54 -5.12
CA ALA A 185 1.68 5.51 -6.18
C ALA A 185 2.03 4.93 -7.56
N GLY A 186 3.15 4.21 -7.67
CA GLY A 186 3.55 3.56 -8.93
C GLY A 186 2.55 2.50 -9.40
N LEU A 187 1.98 1.72 -8.47
CA LEU A 187 0.91 0.78 -8.79
C LEU A 187 -0.36 1.52 -9.23
N LEU A 188 -0.82 2.51 -8.47
CA LEU A 188 -2.07 3.22 -8.79
C LEU A 188 -1.95 4.15 -10.00
N GLN A 189 -0.75 4.57 -10.39
CA GLN A 189 -0.56 5.32 -11.64
C GLN A 189 -0.86 4.44 -12.88
N ARG A 190 -0.68 3.11 -12.77
CA ARG A 190 -0.75 2.18 -13.92
C ARG A 190 -1.90 1.19 -13.85
N TYR A 191 -2.35 0.86 -12.64
CA TYR A 191 -3.29 -0.21 -12.40
C TYR A 191 -4.47 0.29 -11.57
N ARG A 192 -5.60 -0.38 -11.77
CA ARG A 192 -6.77 -0.26 -10.92
C ARG A 192 -6.95 -1.56 -10.17
N LEU A 193 -7.10 -1.48 -8.85
CA LEU A 193 -7.19 -2.65 -7.99
C LEU A 193 -8.66 -3.02 -7.86
N LEU A 194 -9.04 -4.22 -8.31
CA LEU A 194 -10.43 -4.67 -8.29
C LEU A 194 -10.58 -5.88 -7.36
N PRO A 195 -11.77 -6.07 -6.75
CA PRO A 195 -12.09 -7.33 -6.10
C PRO A 195 -11.91 -8.51 -7.08
N PRO A 196 -11.62 -9.72 -6.58
CA PRO A 196 -11.59 -10.92 -7.42
C PRO A 196 -12.91 -11.11 -8.19
N PRO A 197 -12.89 -11.76 -9.37
CA PRO A 197 -14.12 -12.07 -10.10
C PRO A 197 -15.15 -12.78 -9.21
N GLY A 198 -16.40 -12.31 -9.23
CA GLY A 198 -17.49 -12.87 -8.42
C GLY A 198 -17.65 -12.26 -7.02
N LEU A 199 -16.73 -11.39 -6.57
CA LEU A 199 -16.84 -10.66 -5.31
C LEU A 199 -17.16 -9.19 -5.55
N SER A 200 -18.11 -8.64 -4.80
CA SER A 200 -18.38 -7.19 -4.80
C SER A 200 -17.40 -6.48 -3.88
N ALA A 201 -17.15 -5.19 -4.12
CA ALA A 201 -16.29 -4.37 -3.25
C ALA A 201 -16.79 -4.34 -1.79
N ALA A 202 -18.12 -4.36 -1.59
CA ALA A 202 -18.73 -4.39 -0.27
C ALA A 202 -18.53 -5.72 0.46
N ALA A 203 -18.37 -6.83 -0.28
CA ALA A 203 -18.16 -8.16 0.26
C ALA A 203 -16.70 -8.45 0.67
N LEU A 204 -15.76 -7.55 0.36
CA LEU A 204 -14.38 -7.68 0.82
C LEU A 204 -14.31 -7.50 2.34
N ASP A 205 -13.83 -8.51 3.06
CA ASP A 205 -13.54 -8.37 4.48
C ASP A 205 -12.26 -7.54 4.66
N THR A 206 -12.37 -6.51 5.48
CA THR A 206 -11.24 -5.62 5.84
C THR A 206 -11.15 -5.43 7.33
N THR A 207 -11.71 -6.35 8.11
CA THR A 207 -11.60 -6.36 9.56
C THR A 207 -10.17 -6.81 9.90
N PRO A 208 -9.34 -5.97 10.53
CA PRO A 208 -8.01 -6.40 10.93
C PRO A 208 -8.14 -7.53 11.96
N ALA A 209 -7.65 -8.72 11.62
CA ALA A 209 -7.56 -9.81 12.56
C ALA A 209 -6.43 -9.53 13.57
N PRO A 210 -6.65 -9.72 14.88
CA PRO A 210 -5.57 -9.68 15.86
C PRO A 210 -4.56 -10.77 15.52
N ALA A 211 -3.40 -10.38 15.01
CA ALA A 211 -2.32 -11.28 14.68
C ALA A 211 -1.04 -10.78 15.34
N PHE A 212 -0.28 -11.70 15.89
CA PHE A 212 1.08 -11.41 16.30
C PHE A 212 2.00 -11.54 15.10
N THR A 213 2.93 -10.58 14.96
CA THR A 213 3.95 -10.63 13.92
C THR A 213 4.91 -11.81 14.10
N ALA A 214 5.07 -12.31 15.33
CA ALA A 214 5.89 -13.48 15.61
C ALA A 214 5.04 -14.77 15.70
N ARG A 215 5.59 -15.88 15.18
CA ARG A 215 4.99 -17.22 15.30
C ARG A 215 4.77 -17.60 16.79
N PRO A 216 3.72 -18.39 17.13
CA PRO A 216 3.45 -18.78 18.52
C PRO A 216 4.65 -19.41 19.24
N SER A 217 5.48 -20.21 18.55
CA SER A 217 6.69 -20.80 19.14
C SER A 217 7.72 -19.76 19.56
N ALA A 218 7.90 -18.69 18.78
CA ALA A 218 8.80 -17.59 19.11
C ALA A 218 8.27 -16.77 20.30
N GLN A 219 6.95 -16.58 20.37
CA GLN A 219 6.32 -15.90 21.51
C GLN A 219 6.46 -16.69 22.81
N LEU A 220 6.20 -18.00 22.76
CA LEU A 220 6.38 -18.90 23.91
C LEU A 220 7.84 -18.96 24.37
N PHE A 221 8.79 -18.93 23.43
CA PHE A 221 10.20 -18.81 23.76
C PHE A 221 10.50 -17.50 24.50
N ASN A 222 9.94 -16.37 24.05
CA ASN A 222 10.14 -15.07 24.70
C ASN A 222 9.51 -15.01 26.11
N LEU A 223 8.35 -15.65 26.31
CA LEU A 223 7.68 -15.71 27.61
C LEU A 223 8.38 -16.65 28.59
N TYR A 224 8.86 -17.81 28.11
CA TYR A 224 9.50 -18.83 28.93
C TYR A 224 10.84 -19.28 28.33
N PRO A 225 11.92 -18.46 28.38
CA PRO A 225 13.17 -18.75 27.67
C PRO A 225 13.80 -20.09 28.04
N ARG A 226 13.78 -20.47 29.32
CA ARG A 226 14.34 -21.76 29.80
C ARG A 226 13.57 -22.96 29.25
N LEU A 227 12.24 -22.92 29.33
CA LEU A 227 11.38 -23.99 28.81
C LEU A 227 11.39 -24.03 27.28
N GLY A 228 11.36 -22.87 26.63
CA GLY A 228 11.45 -22.76 25.18
C GLY A 228 12.80 -23.22 24.63
N ALA A 229 13.90 -23.04 25.38
CA ALA A 229 15.20 -23.60 25.03
C ALA A 229 15.20 -25.13 25.13
N LEU A 230 14.63 -25.68 26.21
CA LEU A 230 14.46 -27.13 26.39
C LEU A 230 13.64 -27.75 25.25
N LEU A 231 12.52 -27.11 24.88
CA LEU A 231 11.63 -27.54 23.80
C LEU A 231 12.13 -27.12 22.40
N GLN A 232 13.29 -26.47 22.31
CA GLN A 232 13.92 -26.04 21.06
C GLN A 232 13.02 -25.14 20.17
N LEU A 233 12.09 -24.39 20.77
CA LEU A 233 11.10 -23.56 20.07
C LEU A 233 11.72 -22.47 19.19
N HIS A 234 12.97 -22.09 19.48
CA HIS A 234 13.75 -21.08 18.76
C HIS A 234 14.42 -21.63 17.48
N ARG A 235 14.60 -22.96 17.33
CA ARG A 235 15.38 -23.55 16.23
C ARG A 235 14.90 -23.15 14.83
N PRO A 236 13.58 -23.15 14.52
CA PRO A 236 13.11 -22.73 13.21
C PRO A 236 13.47 -21.29 12.87
N VAL A 237 13.39 -20.39 13.86
CA VAL A 237 13.73 -18.97 13.72
C VAL A 237 15.24 -18.81 13.52
N LEU A 238 16.07 -19.47 14.34
CA LEU A 238 17.52 -19.41 14.19
C LEU A 238 18.00 -19.94 12.84
N ARG A 239 17.42 -21.04 12.34
CA ARG A 239 17.76 -21.57 11.01
C ARG A 239 17.50 -20.54 9.90
N LYS A 240 16.35 -19.85 9.94
CA LYS A 240 16.04 -18.79 8.98
C LYS A 240 16.93 -17.58 9.13
N ILE A 241 17.26 -17.19 10.36
CA ILE A 241 18.22 -16.13 10.61
C ILE A 241 19.59 -16.45 10.00
N GLU A 242 20.07 -17.69 10.08
CA GLU A 242 21.35 -18.05 9.48
C GLU A 242 21.33 -18.09 7.95
N GLU A 243 20.23 -18.53 7.34
CA GLU A 243 20.05 -18.43 5.89
C GLU A 243 20.14 -16.97 5.42
N VAL A 244 19.49 -16.04 6.13
CA VAL A 244 19.56 -14.60 5.81
C VAL A 244 20.95 -14.04 6.09
N ARG A 245 21.61 -14.40 7.20
CA ARG A 245 22.98 -13.96 7.49
C ARG A 245 23.98 -14.40 6.43
N ALA A 246 23.85 -15.61 5.90
CA ALA A 246 24.69 -16.10 4.81
C ALA A 246 24.58 -15.20 3.57
N ILE A 247 23.35 -14.81 3.20
CA ILE A 247 23.09 -13.88 2.10
C ILE A 247 23.69 -12.50 2.40
N LEU A 248 23.47 -11.97 3.61
CA LEU A 248 23.98 -10.66 4.00
C LEU A 248 25.51 -10.60 4.02
N ARG A 249 26.19 -11.66 4.48
CA ARG A 249 27.66 -11.76 4.42
C ARG A 249 28.16 -11.78 2.98
N ALA A 250 27.55 -12.59 2.11
CA ALA A 250 27.91 -12.63 0.70
C ALA A 250 27.73 -11.25 0.02
N LEU A 251 26.65 -10.54 0.33
CA LEU A 251 26.41 -9.18 -0.15
C LEU A 251 27.44 -8.18 0.39
N LEU A 252 27.77 -8.27 1.68
CA LEU A 252 28.76 -7.42 2.34
C LEU A 252 30.15 -7.62 1.71
N GLU A 253 30.58 -8.85 1.51
CA GLU A 253 31.86 -9.17 0.87
C GLU A 253 31.91 -8.69 -0.59
N ALA A 254 30.83 -8.88 -1.34
CA ALA A 254 30.73 -8.39 -2.72
C ALA A 254 30.84 -6.86 -2.78
N ARG A 255 30.31 -6.16 -1.77
CA ARG A 255 30.34 -4.69 -1.68
C ARG A 255 31.68 -4.14 -1.20
N ARG A 256 32.33 -4.77 -0.21
CA ARG A 256 33.67 -4.37 0.26
C ARG A 256 34.73 -4.43 -0.84
N ARG A 257 34.59 -5.35 -1.79
CA ARG A 257 35.46 -5.44 -2.97
C ARG A 257 35.32 -4.25 -3.93
N ARG A 258 34.26 -3.45 -3.81
CA ARG A 258 34.07 -2.22 -4.57
C ARG A 258 34.52 -1.06 -3.68
N THR A 259 35.69 -0.49 -3.96
CA THR A 259 36.14 0.72 -3.27
C THR A 259 35.17 1.86 -3.60
N LEU A 260 34.38 2.32 -2.63
CA LEU A 260 33.44 3.42 -2.82
C LEU A 260 34.11 4.73 -2.43
N PRO A 261 34.09 5.76 -3.29
CA PRO A 261 34.48 7.12 -2.90
C PRO A 261 33.64 7.60 -1.71
N ARG A 262 34.23 8.32 -0.76
CA ARG A 262 33.48 8.96 0.34
C ARG A 262 32.39 9.88 -0.22
N GLY A 263 31.18 9.82 0.33
CA GLY A 263 30.03 10.61 -0.12
C GLY A 263 29.27 9.99 -1.30
N SER A 264 29.57 8.72 -1.64
CA SER A 264 28.85 7.96 -2.67
C SER A 264 27.97 6.84 -2.08
N GLU A 265 27.54 6.98 -0.81
CA GLU A 265 26.71 5.98 -0.12
C GLU A 265 25.38 5.81 -0.87
N ARG A 266 25.18 4.62 -1.47
CA ARG A 266 23.93 4.29 -2.20
C ARG A 266 22.97 3.44 -1.38
N SER A 267 23.38 3.00 -0.20
CA SER A 267 22.58 2.15 0.67
C SER A 267 22.99 2.24 2.13
N TYR A 268 22.09 1.79 3.00
CA TYR A 268 22.35 1.63 4.44
C TYR A 268 23.59 0.78 4.72
N LEU A 269 23.81 -0.28 3.93
CA LEU A 269 24.99 -1.13 4.06
C LEU A 269 26.28 -0.39 3.69
N ASP A 270 26.26 0.44 2.64
CA ASP A 270 27.42 1.24 2.24
C ASP A 270 27.80 2.24 3.34
N ALA A 271 26.80 2.89 3.95
CA ALA A 271 27.01 3.81 5.06
C ALA A 271 27.66 3.12 6.28
N LEU A 272 27.20 1.91 6.64
CA LEU A 272 27.79 1.14 7.74
C LEU A 272 29.23 0.69 7.45
N ILE A 273 29.52 0.26 6.21
CA ILE A 273 30.88 -0.10 5.78
C ILE A 273 31.81 1.10 5.89
N GLN A 274 31.40 2.25 5.35
CA GLN A 274 32.22 3.46 5.33
C GLN A 274 32.51 3.97 6.75
N GLN A 275 31.54 3.87 7.65
CA GLN A 275 31.73 4.26 9.04
C GLN A 275 32.76 3.38 9.75
N GLY A 276 32.75 2.06 9.48
CA GLY A 276 33.78 1.13 9.99
C GLY A 276 35.17 1.29 9.36
N GLN A 277 35.28 1.92 8.19
CA GLN A 277 36.56 2.32 7.59
C GLN A 277 37.10 3.66 8.14
N GLY A 278 36.27 4.40 8.89
CA GLY A 278 36.61 5.67 9.51
C GLY A 278 37.32 5.50 10.86
N LYS A 279 37.21 6.53 11.72
CA LYS A 279 37.61 6.41 13.13
C LYS A 279 36.52 5.64 13.87
N ASP A 280 36.79 4.38 14.19
CA ASP A 280 35.96 3.54 15.05
C ASP A 280 36.67 3.27 16.39
N PRO A 281 36.76 4.27 17.28
CA PRO A 281 37.52 4.16 18.53
C PRO A 281 36.92 3.12 19.49
N GLU A 282 35.63 2.81 19.34
CA GLU A 282 34.90 1.85 20.19
C GLU A 282 34.78 0.46 19.54
N GLY A 283 35.25 0.29 18.30
CA GLY A 283 35.18 -0.99 17.57
C GLY A 283 33.74 -1.46 17.31
N LEU A 284 32.79 -0.53 17.13
CA LEU A 284 31.37 -0.85 17.00
C LEU A 284 30.99 -1.37 15.61
N PHE A 285 31.76 -1.06 14.56
CA PHE A 285 31.43 -1.40 13.17
C PHE A 285 32.09 -2.69 12.69
N THR A 286 32.26 -3.66 13.61
CA THR A 286 32.66 -5.02 13.24
C THR A 286 31.70 -5.62 12.22
N GLU A 287 32.19 -6.56 11.42
CA GLU A 287 31.36 -7.29 10.45
C GLU A 287 30.10 -7.90 11.09
N ALA A 288 30.27 -8.51 12.27
CA ALA A 288 29.15 -9.12 13.00
C ALA A 288 28.07 -8.08 13.34
N ASN A 289 28.46 -6.89 13.81
CA ASN A 289 27.54 -5.81 14.13
C ASN A 289 26.88 -5.22 12.88
N VAL A 290 27.64 -5.02 11.79
CA VAL A 290 27.07 -4.54 10.51
C VAL A 290 26.03 -5.53 9.98
N VAL A 291 26.34 -6.82 9.97
CA VAL A 291 25.38 -7.87 9.55
C VAL A 291 24.16 -7.90 10.46
N ALA A 292 24.33 -7.76 11.77
CA ALA A 292 23.21 -7.70 12.72
C ALA A 292 22.32 -6.47 12.48
N CYS A 293 22.90 -5.28 12.28
CA CYS A 293 22.15 -4.06 12.01
C CYS A 293 21.35 -4.14 10.70
N VAL A 294 21.93 -4.73 9.64
CA VAL A 294 21.22 -4.93 8.37
C VAL A 294 20.15 -6.00 8.50
N LEU A 295 20.43 -7.09 9.22
CA LEU A 295 19.45 -8.14 9.50
C LEU A 295 18.24 -7.58 10.24
N ASP A 296 18.45 -6.78 11.29
CA ASP A 296 17.37 -6.14 12.05
C ASP A 296 16.50 -5.26 11.14
N MET A 297 17.13 -4.49 10.25
CA MET A 297 16.42 -3.65 9.28
C MET A 297 15.57 -4.50 8.30
N VAL A 298 16.15 -5.56 7.73
CA VAL A 298 15.47 -6.43 6.75
C VAL A 298 14.31 -7.16 7.41
N MET A 299 14.54 -7.75 8.59
CA MET A 299 13.52 -8.50 9.33
C MET A 299 12.37 -7.61 9.78
N ALA A 300 12.67 -6.42 10.32
CA ALA A 300 11.64 -5.48 10.76
C ALA A 300 10.85 -4.87 9.60
N GLY A 301 11.53 -4.51 8.50
CA GLY A 301 10.93 -3.77 7.39
C GLY A 301 10.15 -4.63 6.40
N THR A 302 10.63 -5.83 6.07
CA THR A 302 10.08 -6.61 4.94
C THR A 302 8.62 -7.00 5.15
N GLU A 303 8.31 -7.66 6.27
CA GLU A 303 6.95 -8.13 6.55
C GLU A 303 6.00 -6.96 6.79
N THR A 304 6.47 -5.91 7.49
CA THR A 304 5.61 -4.78 7.86
C THR A 304 5.24 -3.90 6.66
N THR A 305 6.21 -3.60 5.79
CA THR A 305 5.96 -2.84 4.55
C THR A 305 5.08 -3.65 3.59
N ALA A 306 5.39 -4.93 3.37
CA ALA A 306 4.61 -5.78 2.46
C ALA A 306 3.16 -5.95 2.93
N ALA A 307 2.94 -6.22 4.21
CA ALA A 307 1.59 -6.32 4.78
C ALA A 307 0.83 -4.99 4.61
N THR A 308 1.47 -3.86 4.88
CA THR A 308 0.85 -2.54 4.71
C THR A 308 0.45 -2.29 3.25
N LEU A 309 1.28 -2.67 2.27
CA LEU A 309 0.94 -2.55 0.83
C LEU A 309 -0.19 -3.49 0.41
N GLN A 310 -0.21 -4.72 0.92
CA GLN A 310 -1.31 -5.67 0.67
C GLN A 310 -2.64 -5.12 1.21
N TRP A 311 -2.61 -4.56 2.42
CA TRP A 311 -3.77 -3.88 3.00
C TRP A 311 -4.17 -2.64 2.21
N ALA A 312 -3.22 -1.82 1.77
CA ALA A 312 -3.49 -0.69 0.91
C ALA A 312 -4.22 -1.14 -0.36
N ALA A 313 -3.74 -2.20 -1.00
CA ALA A 313 -4.36 -2.76 -2.19
C ALA A 313 -5.80 -3.28 -1.95
N LEU A 314 -6.00 -4.00 -0.85
CA LEU A 314 -7.30 -4.50 -0.43
C LEU A 314 -8.29 -3.35 -0.14
N LEU A 315 -7.83 -2.32 0.59
CA LEU A 315 -8.62 -1.14 0.92
C LEU A 315 -8.95 -0.33 -0.34
N MET A 316 -8.05 -0.23 -1.31
CA MET A 316 -8.36 0.38 -2.60
C MET A 316 -9.48 -0.41 -3.30
N GLY A 317 -9.38 -1.74 -3.35
CA GLY A 317 -10.42 -2.63 -3.91
C GLY A 317 -11.80 -2.46 -3.23
N LYS A 318 -11.82 -2.31 -1.91
CA LYS A 318 -13.04 -2.09 -1.11
C LYS A 318 -13.62 -0.68 -1.24
N HIS A 319 -12.76 0.32 -1.44
CA HIS A 319 -13.16 1.72 -1.56
C HIS A 319 -12.85 2.26 -2.97
N PRO A 320 -13.60 1.86 -4.02
CA PRO A 320 -13.37 2.35 -5.38
C PRO A 320 -13.36 3.88 -5.47
N ARG A 321 -14.16 4.62 -4.68
CA ARG A 321 -14.15 6.09 -4.70
C ARG A 321 -12.80 6.71 -4.30
N VAL A 322 -11.96 5.99 -3.55
CA VAL A 322 -10.64 6.46 -3.15
C VAL A 322 -9.63 6.32 -4.31
N GLN A 323 -9.73 5.28 -5.15
CA GLN A 323 -8.80 5.04 -6.26
C GLN A 323 -9.32 5.39 -7.67
N LYS A 324 -10.59 5.15 -8.02
CA LYS A 324 -11.20 5.13 -9.38
C LYS A 324 -10.73 6.17 -10.43
N SER A 325 -9.70 5.87 -11.20
CA SER A 325 -9.34 6.64 -12.40
C SER A 325 -10.40 6.64 -13.52
N SER A 326 -10.34 7.69 -14.35
CA SER A 326 -11.01 7.83 -15.66
C SER A 326 -10.20 7.24 -16.82
N PHE A 327 -9.11 6.51 -16.57
CA PHE A 327 -8.18 6.02 -17.60
C PHE A 327 -8.82 4.95 -18.50
N ARG A 328 -9.51 5.42 -19.55
CA ARG A 328 -9.96 4.61 -20.70
C ARG A 328 -10.03 5.43 -22.00
N ARG A 329 -9.02 6.27 -22.28
CA ARG A 329 -8.87 6.91 -23.61
C ARG A 329 -7.50 6.76 -24.29
N GLY A 330 -6.44 6.34 -23.60
CA GLY A 330 -5.10 6.30 -24.20
C GLY A 330 -4.75 5.02 -24.98
N LEU A 331 -5.19 3.84 -24.51
CA LEU A 331 -4.69 2.58 -25.09
C LEU A 331 -5.46 2.08 -26.32
N ALA A 332 -6.69 2.56 -26.56
CA ALA A 332 -7.47 2.17 -27.73
C ALA A 332 -7.16 3.03 -28.98
N ALA A 333 -6.53 4.20 -28.78
CA ALA A 333 -6.16 5.10 -29.89
C ALA A 333 -4.78 4.78 -30.49
N ALA A 334 -3.92 4.06 -29.76
CA ALA A 334 -2.59 3.69 -30.25
C ALA A 334 -2.56 2.40 -31.10
N THR A 335 -3.67 1.65 -31.15
CA THR A 335 -3.79 0.41 -31.97
C THR A 335 -4.75 0.56 -33.15
N ALA A 336 -5.26 1.77 -33.40
CA ALA A 336 -6.23 2.03 -34.46
C ALA A 336 -5.73 3.15 -35.38
N ASP A 337 -4.54 2.98 -35.94
CA ASP A 337 -4.13 3.62 -37.20
C ASP A 337 -2.84 2.97 -37.72
N GLN A 338 -2.98 1.77 -38.28
CA GLN A 338 -2.11 1.27 -39.35
C GLN A 338 -2.90 0.21 -40.13
N PRO A 339 -3.29 0.47 -41.39
CA PRO A 339 -3.90 -0.55 -42.22
C PRO A 339 -2.85 -1.60 -42.59
N LEU A 340 -3.08 -2.85 -42.18
CA LEU A 340 -2.36 -4.01 -42.70
C LEU A 340 -2.68 -4.16 -44.19
N GLN A 341 -1.82 -3.60 -45.05
CA GLN A 341 -1.74 -3.97 -46.46
C GLN A 341 -0.78 -5.15 -46.59
N GLY A 342 -1.27 -6.24 -47.22
CA GLY A 342 -0.45 -7.36 -47.66
C GLY A 342 -0.78 -8.67 -46.95
N THR A 343 -1.86 -9.32 -47.37
CA THR A 343 -2.01 -10.78 -47.24
C THR A 343 -1.33 -11.44 -48.45
N PRO A 344 -0.21 -12.17 -48.29
CA PRO A 344 0.20 -13.16 -49.26
C PRO A 344 -0.52 -14.47 -48.93
N THR A 345 -1.37 -14.91 -49.85
CA THR A 345 -1.88 -16.27 -49.93
C THR A 345 -0.71 -17.26 -50.03
N LEU A 346 -0.62 -18.21 -49.08
CA LEU A 346 0.22 -19.40 -49.22
C LEU A 346 -0.66 -20.64 -49.18
N SER A 347 -0.57 -21.39 -50.27
CA SER A 347 -1.18 -22.69 -50.55
C SER A 347 -0.58 -23.82 -49.70
N PRO A 348 -1.30 -24.93 -49.51
CA PRO A 348 -0.88 -26.02 -48.63
C PRO A 348 -0.16 -27.13 -49.41
N THR A 349 1.13 -27.35 -49.16
CA THR A 349 1.76 -28.67 -49.42
C THR A 349 2.89 -28.96 -48.44
N CYS A 350 2.59 -29.91 -47.54
CA CYS A 350 3.38 -31.07 -47.07
C CYS A 350 4.87 -30.92 -46.67
N GLY A 351 5.19 -31.41 -45.46
CA GLY A 351 6.54 -31.77 -45.06
C GLY A 351 6.73 -31.89 -43.55
N SER A 352 6.32 -33.03 -42.98
CA SER A 352 6.51 -33.40 -41.57
C SER A 352 7.91 -33.94 -41.28
N THR A 353 8.62 -33.35 -40.31
CA THR A 353 9.64 -34.07 -39.52
C THR A 353 9.80 -33.41 -38.14
N PRO A 354 9.75 -34.17 -37.02
CA PRO A 354 9.81 -33.61 -35.66
C PRO A 354 11.25 -33.59 -35.11
N ILE A 355 11.60 -32.54 -34.36
CA ILE A 355 12.86 -32.45 -33.61
C ILE A 355 12.56 -32.32 -32.11
N ALA A 356 13.30 -33.12 -31.33
CA ALA A 356 13.12 -33.54 -29.95
C ALA A 356 13.37 -32.47 -28.86
N PRO A 357 12.88 -32.68 -27.61
CA PRO A 357 13.08 -31.76 -26.49
C PRO A 357 14.44 -31.93 -25.79
N TRP A 358 15.04 -30.81 -25.38
CA TRP A 358 16.32 -30.74 -24.66
C TRP A 358 16.15 -31.00 -23.15
N PRO A 359 17.14 -31.66 -22.49
CA PRO A 359 17.02 -32.17 -21.13
C PRO A 359 17.35 -31.13 -20.05
N ILE A 360 16.68 -31.31 -18.90
CA ILE A 360 16.95 -30.62 -17.63
C ILE A 360 18.11 -31.34 -16.93
N HIS A 361 19.16 -30.59 -16.58
CA HIS A 361 20.15 -31.01 -15.60
C HIS A 361 20.23 -29.97 -14.47
N LEU A 362 19.88 -30.42 -13.26
CA LEU A 362 20.21 -29.78 -11.99
C LEU A 362 21.55 -30.32 -11.49
N PRO A 363 22.45 -29.47 -10.98
CA PRO A 363 23.29 -29.78 -9.83
C PRO A 363 22.63 -29.32 -8.51
#